data_AF-A0A1V5IYR6-F1
#
_entry.id   AF-A0A1V5IYR6-F1
#
_cell.length_a   1.000
_cell.length_b   1.000
_cell.length_c   1.000
_cell.angle_alpha   90.00
_cell.angle_beta   90.00
_cell.angle_gamma   90.00
#
_symmetry.space_group_name_H-M   'P 1'
#
loop_
_entity.id
_entity.type
_entity.pdbx_description
1 polymer ?
#
loop_
_entity_poly.entity_id
_entity_poly.type
_entity_poly.pdbx_seq_one_letter_code
_entity_poly.pdbx_strand_id
1 'polypeptide(L)'
;MSTPTNTEKSLSKAEEIRLIEKLAAGNGYFADWFTEADVEAMIKNIKNDFTLMLGTTDLNKQRDLESRCSELETEWNRLIVANERLKSELQEYEAENNLMTEKLKEILKSFVTHEWEQSPYELSYQFFPQAEVIKAKLINKVELEETETEWIINNLKS
;
A
#
# COMPACT_ATOMS: atom_id res chain seq x y z
N MET A 1 8.00 44.26 -55.65
CA MET A 1 8.95 43.16 -55.42
C MET A 1 8.23 42.14 -54.54
N SER A 2 7.81 41.01 -55.09
CA SER A 2 7.12 39.97 -54.34
C SER A 2 8.15 39.06 -53.68
N THR A 3 8.05 38.88 -52.37
CA THR A 3 8.87 37.94 -51.60
C THR A 3 8.47 36.50 -51.93
N PRO A 4 9.42 35.57 -52.12
CA PRO A 4 9.09 34.17 -52.34
C PRO A 4 8.65 33.53 -51.03
N THR A 5 7.40 33.05 -50.99
CA THR A 5 6.89 32.17 -49.94
C THR A 5 7.59 30.82 -50.05
N ASN A 6 8.62 30.61 -49.24
CA ASN A 6 9.27 29.32 -49.09
C ASN A 6 8.27 28.39 -48.37
N THR A 7 7.53 27.61 -49.15
CA THR A 7 6.69 26.53 -48.63
C THR A 7 7.64 25.38 -48.30
N GLU A 8 8.11 25.32 -47.05
CA GLU A 8 8.83 24.17 -46.53
C GLU A 8 7.94 22.94 -46.64
N LYS A 9 8.16 22.17 -47.70
CA LYS A 9 7.45 20.92 -47.95
C LYS A 9 7.96 19.92 -46.92
N SER A 10 7.28 19.78 -45.78
CA SER A 10 7.67 18.79 -44.76
C SER A 10 7.63 17.40 -45.39
N LEU A 11 8.76 16.69 -45.38
CA LEU A 11 8.82 15.30 -45.81
C LEU A 11 7.91 14.46 -44.90
N SER A 12 7.24 13.46 -45.48
CA SER A 12 6.50 12.50 -44.67
C SER A 12 7.47 11.57 -43.94
N LYS A 13 7.10 11.08 -42.76
CA LYS A 13 7.91 10.14 -41.97
C LYS A 13 8.41 8.94 -42.78
N ALA A 14 7.57 8.43 -43.68
CA ALA A 14 7.92 7.31 -44.56
C ALA A 14 9.00 7.68 -45.58
N GLU A 15 8.98 8.91 -46.12
CA GLU A 15 10.01 9.36 -47.06
C GLU A 15 11.33 9.65 -46.33
N GLU A 16 11.27 10.17 -45.10
CA GLU A 16 12.44 10.43 -44.26
C GLU A 16 13.19 9.13 -43.89
N ILE A 17 12.45 8.10 -43.45
CA ILE A 17 13.00 6.76 -43.19
C ILE A 17 13.66 6.20 -44.45
N ARG A 18 13.00 6.32 -45.62
CA ARG A 18 13.53 5.84 -46.89
C ARG A 18 14.82 6.54 -47.29
N LEU A 19 14.97 7.82 -46.97
CA LEU A 19 16.19 8.57 -47.25
C LEU A 19 17.34 8.10 -46.35
N ILE A 20 17.07 7.87 -45.06
CA ILE A 20 18.08 7.35 -44.13
C ILE A 20 18.56 5.96 -44.53
N GLU A 21 17.63 5.06 -44.90
CA GLU A 21 17.99 3.72 -45.38
C GLU A 21 18.85 3.77 -46.65
N LYS A 22 18.57 4.70 -47.56
CA LYS A 22 19.38 4.92 -48.77
C LYS A 22 20.76 5.49 -48.46
N LEU A 23 20.86 6.39 -47.49
CA LEU A 23 22.13 6.99 -47.07
C LEU A 23 23.01 5.96 -46.35
N ALA A 24 22.40 5.08 -45.55
CA ALA A 24 23.07 3.98 -44.87
C ALA A 24 23.54 2.88 -45.83
N ALA A 25 22.77 2.60 -46.89
CA ALA A 25 23.13 1.61 -47.91
C ALA A 25 24.11 2.15 -48.99
N GLY A 26 24.44 3.45 -48.94
CA GLY A 26 25.35 4.09 -49.89
C GLY A 26 26.83 3.97 -49.47
N ASN A 27 27.74 4.32 -50.39
CA ASN A 27 29.18 4.32 -50.13
C ASN A 27 29.68 5.75 -49.83
N GLY A 28 29.05 6.42 -48.87
CA GLY A 28 29.31 7.82 -48.57
C GLY A 28 29.58 8.07 -47.10
N TYR A 29 29.96 9.31 -46.79
CA TYR A 29 30.30 9.78 -45.43
C TYR A 29 29.28 9.36 -44.35
N PHE A 30 27.99 9.28 -44.70
CA PHE A 30 26.94 8.85 -43.78
C PHE A 30 27.10 7.37 -43.36
N ALA A 31 27.38 6.47 -44.30
CA ALA A 31 27.56 5.04 -44.02
C ALA A 31 28.89 4.74 -43.30
N ASP A 32 29.91 5.58 -43.52
CA ASP A 32 31.21 5.43 -42.85
C ASP A 32 31.17 5.91 -41.39
N TRP A 33 30.27 6.85 -41.05
CA TRP A 33 30.23 7.51 -39.75
C TRP A 33 29.15 6.96 -38.81
N PHE A 34 28.06 6.41 -39.36
CA PHE A 34 26.95 5.85 -38.57
C PHE A 34 26.91 4.33 -38.68
N THR A 35 26.78 3.67 -37.54
CA THR A 35 26.59 2.22 -37.49
C THR A 35 25.14 1.85 -37.81
N GLU A 36 24.91 0.57 -38.11
CA GLU A 36 23.55 0.04 -38.32
C GLU A 36 22.64 0.30 -37.10
N ALA A 37 23.19 0.24 -35.89
CA ALA A 37 22.48 0.57 -34.65
C ALA A 37 22.07 2.05 -34.56
N ASP A 38 22.93 2.96 -35.01
CA ASP A 38 22.62 4.41 -35.04
C ASP A 38 21.49 4.70 -36.03
N VAL A 39 21.54 4.04 -37.19
CA VAL A 39 20.51 4.14 -38.23
C VAL A 39 19.17 3.60 -37.74
N GLU A 40 19.16 2.45 -37.06
CA GLU A 40 17.95 1.88 -36.46
C GLU A 40 17.36 2.82 -35.40
N ALA A 41 18.21 3.44 -34.57
CA ALA A 41 17.78 4.42 -33.57
C ALA A 41 17.16 5.67 -34.22
N MET A 42 17.73 6.20 -35.32
CA MET A 42 17.15 7.31 -36.07
C MET A 42 15.77 6.97 -36.66
N ILE A 43 15.64 5.79 -37.29
CA ILE A 43 14.36 5.31 -37.84
C ILE A 43 13.31 5.17 -36.73
N LYS A 44 13.71 4.62 -35.57
CA LYS A 44 12.84 4.48 -34.40
C LYS A 44 12.39 5.83 -33.86
N ASN A 45 13.26 6.85 -33.86
CA ASN A 45 12.92 8.20 -33.42
C ASN A 45 11.89 8.85 -34.35
N ILE A 46 12.08 8.74 -35.67
CA ILE A 46 11.14 9.26 -36.68
C ILE A 46 9.77 8.57 -36.58
N LYS A 47 9.75 7.24 -36.38
CA LYS A 47 8.49 6.48 -36.24
C LYS A 47 7.68 6.92 -35.02
N ASN A 48 8.35 7.19 -33.91
CA ASN A 48 7.70 7.38 -32.61
C ASN A 48 7.54 8.86 -32.19
N ASP A 49 7.87 9.84 -33.06
CA ASP A 49 7.95 11.26 -32.69
C ASP A 49 8.80 11.51 -31.43
N PHE A 50 9.83 10.67 -31.22
CA PHE A 50 10.83 11.04 -30.24
C PHE A 50 11.61 12.20 -30.84
N THR A 51 11.56 13.37 -30.19
CA THR A 51 12.51 14.44 -30.43
C THR A 51 13.90 13.80 -30.52
N LEU A 52 14.63 14.07 -31.61
CA LEU A 52 16.04 13.68 -31.74
C LEU A 52 16.78 14.30 -30.54
N MET A 53 16.87 13.56 -29.45
CA MET A 53 17.65 13.96 -28.30
C MET A 53 19.10 13.73 -28.69
N LEU A 54 19.67 14.72 -29.36
CA LEU A 54 21.10 14.90 -29.59
C LEU A 54 21.81 15.01 -28.23
N GLY A 55 21.91 13.92 -27.47
CA GLY A 55 22.61 13.90 -26.17
C GLY A 55 22.12 14.90 -25.12
N THR A 56 20.98 15.56 -25.35
CA THR A 56 20.33 16.47 -24.41
C THR A 56 19.10 15.77 -23.85
N THR A 57 19.30 14.67 -23.11
CA THR A 57 18.40 14.42 -21.98
C THR A 57 18.39 15.73 -21.19
N ASP A 58 17.21 16.26 -20.88
CA ASP A 58 17.11 17.40 -19.97
C ASP A 58 17.72 16.95 -18.64
N LEU A 59 19.03 17.17 -18.46
CA LEU A 59 19.83 16.67 -17.34
C LEU A 59 19.21 17.12 -16.02
N ASN A 60 18.50 18.24 -16.04
CA ASN A 60 17.72 18.72 -14.91
C ASN A 60 16.58 17.75 -14.58
N LYS A 61 15.77 17.36 -15.57
CA LYS A 61 14.67 16.41 -15.35
C LYS A 61 15.17 15.04 -14.89
N GLN A 62 16.29 14.56 -15.43
CA GLN A 62 16.89 13.30 -14.97
C GLN A 62 17.39 13.42 -13.52
N ARG A 63 18.13 14.49 -13.20
CA ARG A 63 18.61 14.76 -11.84
C ARG A 63 17.47 14.94 -10.84
N ASP A 64 16.39 15.60 -11.23
CA ASP A 64 15.22 15.81 -10.39
C ASP A 64 14.51 14.48 -10.10
N LEU A 65 14.43 13.58 -11.09
CA LEU A 65 13.92 12.22 -10.89
C LEU A 65 14.82 11.39 -9.99
N GLU A 66 16.13 11.45 -10.18
CA GLU A 66 17.10 10.74 -9.32
C GLU A 66 17.05 11.23 -7.87
N SER A 67 16.97 12.55 -7.65
CA SER A 67 16.78 13.14 -6.32
C SER A 67 15.49 12.63 -5.67
N ARG A 68 14.39 12.63 -6.43
CA ARG A 68 13.09 12.17 -5.93
C ARG A 68 13.08 10.68 -5.62
N CYS A 69 13.77 9.86 -6.41
CA CYS A 69 13.95 8.44 -6.11
C CYS A 69 14.73 8.23 -4.81
N SER A 70 15.81 8.98 -4.60
CA SER A 70 16.62 8.91 -3.38
C SER A 70 15.85 9.35 -2.13
N GLU A 71 15.04 10.41 -2.24
CA GLU A 71 14.14 10.85 -1.16
C GLU A 71 13.11 9.78 -0.81
N LEU A 72 12.48 9.17 -1.82
CA LEU A 72 11.51 8.11 -1.63
C LEU A 72 12.13 6.86 -1.00
N GLU A 73 13.34 6.48 -1.41
CA GLU A 73 14.07 5.36 -0.83
C GLU A 73 14.43 5.61 0.64
N THR A 74 14.83 6.84 0.96
CA THR A 74 15.11 7.24 2.35
C THR A 74 13.84 7.15 3.22
N GLU A 75 12.72 7.65 2.70
CA GLU A 75 11.45 7.62 3.43
C GLU A 75 10.90 6.19 3.57
N TRP A 76 11.04 5.37 2.54
CA TRP A 76 10.71 3.96 2.58
C TRP A 76 11.50 3.22 3.67
N ASN A 77 12.81 3.46 3.74
CA ASN A 77 13.66 2.84 4.78
C ASN A 77 13.27 3.30 6.18
N ARG A 78 12.90 4.57 6.37
CA ARG A 78 12.37 5.07 7.65
C ARG A 78 11.09 4.36 8.06
N LEU A 79 10.16 4.17 7.11
CA LEU A 79 8.90 3.48 7.36
C LEU A 79 9.12 2.00 7.71
N ILE A 80 10.09 1.33 7.08
CA ILE A 80 10.47 -0.04 7.46
C ILE A 80 10.89 -0.09 8.93
N VAL A 81 11.84 0.76 9.33
CA VAL A 81 12.36 0.77 10.71
C VAL A 81 11.26 1.10 11.72
N ALA A 82 10.37 2.06 11.40
CA ALA A 82 9.23 2.39 12.25
C ALA A 82 8.26 1.21 12.39
N ASN A 83 8.01 0.47 11.30
CA ASN A 83 7.13 -0.70 11.32
C ASN A 83 7.73 -1.83 12.17
N GLU A 84 9.02 -2.11 12.01
CA GLU A 84 9.73 -3.11 12.83
C GLU A 84 9.69 -2.78 14.33
N ARG A 85 9.83 -1.49 14.66
CA ARG A 85 9.69 -1.01 16.04
C ARG A 85 8.28 -1.24 16.58
N LEU A 86 7.25 -0.81 15.84
CA LEU A 86 5.85 -0.98 16.25
C LEU A 86 5.48 -2.45 16.42
N LYS A 87 6.02 -3.32 15.57
CA LYS A 87 5.83 -4.77 15.67
C LYS A 87 6.45 -5.34 16.95
N SER A 88 7.63 -4.87 17.33
CA SER A 88 8.27 -5.25 18.59
C SER A 88 7.47 -4.77 19.80
N GLU A 89 7.02 -3.51 19.79
CA GLU A 89 6.17 -2.95 20.86
C GLU A 89 4.86 -3.74 21.00
N LEU A 90 4.21 -4.11 19.89
CA LEU A 90 3.00 -4.93 19.90
C LEU A 90 3.24 -6.31 20.54
N GLN A 91 4.36 -6.96 20.23
CA GLN A 91 4.71 -8.26 20.82
C GLN A 91 4.93 -8.17 22.33
N GLU A 92 5.54 -7.08 22.80
CA GLU A 92 5.72 -6.83 24.24
C GLU A 92 4.36 -6.67 24.94
N TYR A 93 3.45 -5.87 24.38
CA TYR A 93 2.11 -5.71 24.91
C TYR A 93 1.30 -7.02 24.94
N GLU A 94 1.39 -7.83 23.88
CA GLU A 94 0.74 -9.15 23.83
C GLU A 94 1.29 -10.08 24.91
N ALA A 95 2.62 -10.09 25.12
CA ALA A 95 3.25 -10.88 26.17
C ALA A 95 2.81 -10.44 27.57
N GLU A 96 2.75 -9.13 27.83
CA GLU A 96 2.29 -8.58 29.11
C GLU A 96 0.80 -8.92 29.37
N ASN A 97 -0.04 -8.79 28.34
CA ASN A 97 -1.46 -9.12 28.45
C ASN A 97 -1.69 -10.62 28.72
N ASN A 98 -0.92 -11.49 28.06
CA ASN A 98 -0.95 -12.93 28.32
C ASN A 98 -0.53 -13.24 29.76
N LEU A 99 0.54 -12.61 30.26
CA LEU A 99 0.99 -12.77 31.64
C LEU A 99 -0.10 -12.31 32.63
N MET A 100 -0.74 -11.18 32.37
CA MET A 100 -1.81 -10.66 33.23
C MET A 100 -3.03 -11.58 33.22
N THR A 101 -3.38 -12.14 32.05
CA THR A 101 -4.45 -13.12 31.90
C THR A 101 -4.19 -14.38 32.73
N GLU A 102 -2.96 -14.91 32.71
CA GLU A 102 -2.60 -16.08 33.52
C GLU A 102 -2.65 -15.77 35.03
N LYS A 103 -2.14 -14.60 35.45
CA LYS A 103 -2.26 -14.16 36.85
C LYS A 103 -3.73 -14.04 37.30
N LEU A 104 -4.58 -13.50 36.44
CA LEU A 104 -6.03 -13.41 36.71
C LEU A 104 -6.65 -14.80 36.86
N LYS A 105 -6.30 -15.77 36.01
CA LYS A 105 -6.75 -17.15 36.14
C LYS A 105 -6.31 -17.80 37.44
N GLU A 106 -5.06 -17.59 37.86
CA GLU A 106 -4.54 -18.11 39.13
C GLU A 106 -5.26 -17.50 40.34
N ILE A 107 -5.48 -16.19 40.32
CA ILE A 107 -6.26 -15.50 41.35
C ILE A 107 -7.68 -16.04 41.39
N LEU A 108 -8.35 -16.17 40.24
CA LEU A 108 -9.71 -16.70 40.18
C LEU A 108 -9.78 -18.12 40.75
N LYS A 109 -8.80 -18.96 40.39
CA LYS A 109 -8.69 -20.33 40.91
C LYS A 109 -8.52 -20.34 42.42
N SER A 110 -7.67 -19.48 42.98
CA SER A 110 -7.43 -19.41 44.43
C SER A 110 -8.67 -18.92 45.19
N PHE A 111 -9.39 -17.93 44.66
CA PHE A 111 -10.68 -17.48 45.21
C PHE A 111 -11.70 -18.60 45.22
N VAL A 112 -11.89 -19.31 44.11
CA VAL A 112 -12.85 -20.42 44.04
C VAL A 112 -12.48 -21.53 45.02
N THR A 113 -11.20 -21.89 45.15
CA THR A 113 -10.77 -22.91 46.13
C THR A 113 -10.96 -22.43 47.57
N HIS A 114 -10.69 -21.16 47.85
CA HIS A 114 -10.83 -20.61 49.20
C HIS A 114 -12.29 -20.54 49.64
N GLU A 115 -13.20 -20.11 48.76
CA GLU A 115 -14.64 -20.10 49.06
C GLU A 115 -15.21 -21.52 49.16
N TRP A 116 -14.70 -22.47 48.37
CA TRP A 116 -15.06 -23.89 48.50
C TRP A 116 -14.63 -24.51 49.83
N GLU A 117 -13.47 -24.12 50.37
CA GLU A 117 -12.94 -24.66 51.63
C GLU A 117 -13.56 -24.00 52.87
N GLN A 118 -14.04 -22.75 52.76
CA GLN A 118 -14.62 -22.00 53.89
C GLN A 118 -16.15 -22.05 53.99
N SER A 119 -16.86 -22.52 52.95
CA SER A 119 -18.32 -22.58 52.97
C SER A 119 -18.85 -24.02 53.13
N PRO A 120 -19.59 -24.35 54.21
CA PRO A 120 -20.44 -25.55 54.27
C PRO A 120 -21.69 -25.43 53.39
N TYR A 121 -21.92 -24.27 52.78
CA TYR A 121 -23.05 -24.02 51.90
C TYR A 121 -22.57 -24.10 50.45
N GLU A 122 -23.24 -24.93 49.67
CA GLU A 122 -23.15 -24.95 48.21
C GLU A 122 -23.05 -23.50 47.71
N LEU A 123 -21.95 -23.18 47.03
CA LEU A 123 -21.90 -22.04 46.13
C LEU A 123 -22.98 -22.27 45.08
N SER A 124 -24.21 -21.85 45.39
CA SER A 124 -25.28 -21.82 44.42
C SER A 124 -24.83 -20.79 43.39
N TYR A 125 -24.42 -21.26 42.21
CA TYR A 125 -24.43 -20.42 41.02
C TYR A 125 -25.84 -19.81 40.96
N GLN A 126 -25.99 -18.56 41.41
CA GLN A 126 -27.19 -17.80 41.12
C GLN A 126 -27.11 -17.51 39.63
N PHE A 127 -27.69 -18.42 38.85
CA PHE A 127 -28.10 -18.12 37.50
C PHE A 127 -29.06 -16.94 37.59
N PHE A 128 -28.54 -15.73 37.36
CA PHE A 128 -29.40 -14.58 37.15
C PHE A 128 -30.24 -14.89 35.92
N PRO A 129 -31.58 -14.84 36.03
CA PRO A 129 -32.43 -15.00 34.87
C PRO A 129 -31.99 -14.02 33.78
N GLN A 130 -31.96 -14.48 32.52
CA GLN A 130 -31.53 -13.66 31.39
C GLN A 130 -32.24 -12.29 31.34
N ALA A 131 -33.50 -12.24 31.80
CA ALA A 131 -34.28 -11.02 31.99
C ALA A 131 -33.62 -9.98 32.94
N GLU A 132 -33.06 -10.43 34.06
CA GLU A 132 -32.45 -9.55 35.06
C GLU A 132 -31.11 -9.01 34.58
N VAL A 133 -30.32 -9.84 33.89
CA VAL A 133 -29.06 -9.44 33.27
C VAL A 133 -29.29 -8.35 32.22
N ILE A 134 -30.27 -8.57 31.33
CA ILE A 134 -30.66 -7.59 30.30
C ILE A 134 -31.15 -6.28 30.95
N LYS A 135 -31.98 -6.38 32.00
CA LYS A 135 -32.47 -5.22 32.74
C LYS A 135 -31.33 -4.42 33.36
N ALA A 136 -30.35 -5.09 33.97
CA ALA A 136 -29.18 -4.44 34.55
C ALA A 136 -28.31 -3.76 33.48
N LYS A 137 -28.10 -4.41 32.32
CA LYS A 137 -27.38 -3.81 31.18
C LYS A 137 -28.07 -2.54 30.67
N LEU A 138 -29.40 -2.59 30.50
CA LEU A 138 -30.19 -1.44 30.07
C LEU A 138 -30.14 -0.27 31.07
N ILE A 139 -30.27 -0.54 32.38
CA ILE A 139 -30.17 0.49 33.43
C ILE A 139 -28.80 1.18 33.40
N ASN A 140 -27.74 0.40 33.19
CA ASN A 140 -26.37 0.90 33.18
C ASN A 140 -25.89 1.38 31.79
N LYS A 141 -26.78 1.42 30.79
CA LYS A 141 -26.47 1.81 29.40
C LYS A 141 -25.32 1.01 28.78
N VAL A 142 -25.24 -0.27 29.12
CA VAL A 142 -24.31 -1.23 28.51
C VAL A 142 -24.95 -1.76 27.22
N GLU A 143 -24.15 -1.90 26.16
CA GLU A 143 -24.61 -2.48 24.90
C GLU A 143 -25.09 -3.92 25.10
N LEU A 144 -26.20 -4.25 24.44
CA LEU A 144 -26.77 -5.59 24.44
C LEU A 144 -26.13 -6.41 23.32
N GLU A 145 -25.88 -7.68 23.60
CA GLU A 145 -25.44 -8.64 22.59
C GLU A 145 -26.60 -9.04 21.68
N GLU A 146 -26.30 -9.48 20.46
CA GLU A 146 -27.30 -9.82 19.44
C GLU A 146 -28.31 -10.87 19.97
N THR A 147 -27.81 -11.87 20.70
CA THR A 147 -28.61 -12.92 21.36
C THR A 147 -29.55 -12.39 22.45
N GLU A 148 -29.19 -11.28 23.10
CA GLU A 148 -30.01 -10.64 24.13
C GLU A 148 -31.13 -9.81 23.50
N THR A 149 -30.85 -9.11 22.39
CA THR A 149 -31.88 -8.44 21.59
C THR A 149 -32.89 -9.42 21.00
N GLU A 150 -32.45 -10.56 20.48
CA GLU A 150 -33.35 -11.60 19.97
C GLU A 150 -34.25 -12.17 21.08
N TRP A 151 -33.70 -12.39 22.27
CA TRP A 151 -34.46 -12.85 23.43
C TRP A 151 -35.57 -11.86 23.82
N ILE A 152 -35.28 -10.54 23.80
CA ILE A 152 -36.27 -9.49 24.06
C ILE A 152 -37.38 -9.51 23.01
N ILE A 153 -37.01 -9.59 21.72
CA ILE A 153 -37.96 -9.59 20.61
C ILE A 153 -38.93 -10.78 20.70
N ASN A 154 -38.42 -11.96 21.06
CA ASN A 154 -39.22 -13.17 21.18
C ASN A 154 -40.17 -13.11 22.39
N ASN A 155 -39.73 -12.54 23.52
CA ASN A 155 -40.57 -12.40 24.71
C ASN A 155 -41.57 -11.23 24.64
N LEU A 156 -41.37 -10.24 23.77
CA LEU A 156 -42.35 -9.16 23.51
C LEU A 156 -43.48 -9.56 22.54
N LYS A 157 -43.27 -10.61 21.74
CA LYS A 157 -44.27 -11.14 20.79
C LYS A 157 -45.22 -12.17 21.41
N SER A 158 -44.98 -12.54 22.66
CA SER A 158 -45.79 -13.47 23.47
C SER A 158 -46.80 -12.69 24.30
#